data_AF-A0A955VMU5-F1
#
_entry.id   AF-A0A955VMU5-F1
#
_cell.length_a   1.000
_cell.length_b   1.000
_cell.length_c   1.000
_cell.angle_alpha   90.00
_cell.angle_beta   90.00
_cell.angle_gamma   90.00
#
_symmetry.space_group_name_H-M   'P 1'
#
loop_
_entity.id
_entity.type
_entity.pdbx_description
1 polymer ?
#
loop_
_entity_poly.entity_id
_entity_poly.type
_entity_poly.pdbx_seq_one_letter_code
_entity_poly.pdbx_strand_id
1 'polypeptide(L)'
;MERANSDAMFPSPLQHLANEFEIVIAEMTRVDAELEEWRRSITERCARLSERLQELQQQLQQARAKGAPLAEALKSALAAYLDEVDGGAKQERLREFQQACQQRYDALVAELDQRRVVADDPAELLAPRVPKLGRAAFHVMMGFACVLLYELVLSRTAGLLVLGSVVTFFGTIEILRRYSKRLNDFWVDTIFRGIARPQERYRINSASFYLWGLTLIVFFAPKAVACAAMLVLALGDPIASAVGFRIGGYRFSNGKSLAGAVAFLAAAATGVAIYFALSGSFGFVLAATLTLVMSAAGMLAELFIERIDDNLAIPVVAAGTGMLVLWPLGQLQLPL
;
A
#
# COMPACT_ATOMS: atom_id res chain seq x y z
N MET A 1 -11.42 -17.88 -43.11
CA MET A 1 -11.90 -17.11 -41.94
C MET A 1 -11.04 -17.51 -40.75
N GLU A 2 -9.77 -17.10 -40.78
CA GLU A 2 -8.86 -17.22 -39.65
C GLU A 2 -8.99 -15.95 -38.81
N ARG A 3 -9.35 -16.11 -37.54
CA ARG A 3 -9.16 -15.06 -36.53
C ARG A 3 -7.65 -14.97 -36.29
N ALA A 4 -6.99 -14.10 -37.04
CA ALA A 4 -5.61 -13.75 -36.82
C ALA A 4 -5.49 -13.02 -35.47
N ASN A 5 -4.85 -13.69 -34.52
CA ASN A 5 -3.84 -13.15 -33.61
C ASN A 5 -4.10 -11.74 -33.05
N SER A 6 -4.79 -11.65 -31.91
CA SER A 6 -4.83 -10.44 -31.07
C SER A 6 -3.83 -10.49 -29.88
N ASP A 7 -2.88 -11.43 -29.91
CA ASP A 7 -1.77 -11.53 -28.95
C ASP A 7 -0.56 -10.68 -29.37
N ALA A 8 -0.80 -9.42 -29.71
CA ALA A 8 0.22 -8.36 -29.61
C ALA A 8 -0.11 -7.59 -28.32
N MET A 9 0.11 -8.17 -27.15
CA MET A 9 1.41 -8.11 -26.47
C MET A 9 2.02 -6.69 -26.58
N PHE A 10 1.53 -5.78 -25.74
CA PHE A 10 2.34 -4.64 -25.26
C PHE A 10 2.81 -4.95 -23.83
N PRO A 11 3.83 -5.81 -23.63
CA PRO A 11 4.38 -6.05 -22.30
C PRO A 11 5.56 -5.08 -22.08
N SER A 12 5.63 -4.43 -20.91
CA SER A 12 6.82 -3.75 -20.31
C SER A 12 7.00 -2.21 -20.33
N PRO A 13 6.53 -1.36 -21.28
CA PRO A 13 6.97 0.04 -21.33
C PRO A 13 6.49 0.92 -20.16
N LEU A 14 5.24 0.73 -19.73
CA LEU A 14 4.61 1.61 -18.71
C LEU A 14 5.12 1.36 -17.29
N GLN A 15 5.43 0.12 -16.94
CA GLN A 15 5.97 -0.23 -15.61
C GLN A 15 7.42 0.25 -15.47
N HIS A 16 8.20 0.08 -16.53
CA HIS A 16 9.54 0.61 -16.65
C HIS A 16 9.56 2.15 -16.58
N LEU A 17 8.59 2.79 -17.24
CA LEU A 17 8.38 4.23 -17.16
C LEU A 17 8.02 4.69 -15.75
N ALA A 18 7.10 4.01 -15.07
CA ALA A 18 6.68 4.35 -13.71
C ALA A 18 7.82 4.25 -12.69
N ASN A 19 8.56 3.15 -12.71
CA ASN A 19 9.71 2.94 -11.82
C ASN A 19 10.81 3.98 -12.06
N GLU A 20 11.11 4.29 -13.32
CA GLU A 20 12.09 5.33 -13.63
C GLU A 20 11.61 6.72 -13.25
N PHE A 21 10.31 7.00 -13.43
CA PHE A 21 9.72 8.25 -13.01
C PHE A 21 9.82 8.44 -11.49
N GLU A 22 9.49 7.42 -10.70
CA GLU A 22 9.62 7.48 -9.24
C GLU A 22 11.07 7.67 -8.78
N ILE A 23 12.03 6.98 -9.42
CA ILE A 23 13.45 7.16 -9.12
C ILE A 23 13.89 8.59 -9.45
N VAL A 24 13.49 9.11 -10.61
CA VAL A 24 13.78 10.49 -11.03
C VAL A 24 13.19 11.48 -10.02
N ILE A 25 11.93 11.34 -9.62
CA ILE A 25 11.28 12.21 -8.64
C ILE A 25 11.96 12.13 -7.26
N ALA A 26 12.34 10.94 -6.81
CA ALA A 26 13.06 10.76 -5.54
C ALA A 26 14.42 11.46 -5.57
N GLU A 27 15.09 11.43 -6.72
CA GLU A 27 16.38 12.10 -6.93
C GLU A 27 16.24 13.61 -7.10
N MET A 28 15.17 14.08 -7.76
CA MET A 28 14.76 15.49 -7.77
C MET A 28 14.44 15.99 -6.35
N THR A 29 14.03 15.12 -5.42
CA THR A 29 13.76 15.52 -4.03
C THR A 29 15.04 15.80 -3.25
N ARG A 30 16.14 15.15 -3.62
CA ARG A 30 17.49 15.35 -3.04
C ARG A 30 18.23 16.46 -3.79
N VAL A 31 17.59 17.62 -3.99
CA VAL A 31 18.19 18.73 -4.76
C VAL A 31 19.53 19.13 -4.15
N ASP A 32 20.60 18.82 -4.86
CA ASP A 32 21.94 19.25 -4.52
C ASP A 32 22.62 19.85 -5.76
N ALA A 33 22.10 21.01 -6.16
CA ALA A 33 22.52 21.69 -7.39
C ALA A 33 23.98 22.15 -7.37
N GLU A 34 24.70 22.05 -6.26
CA GLU A 34 26.13 22.38 -6.17
C GLU A 34 27.01 21.13 -6.38
N LEU A 35 26.46 19.92 -6.24
CA LEU A 35 27.16 18.65 -6.45
C LEU A 35 27.12 18.22 -7.92
N GLU A 36 28.27 18.31 -8.60
CA GLU A 36 28.44 17.85 -10.00
C GLU A 36 27.98 16.40 -10.23
N GLU A 37 28.17 15.53 -9.24
CA GLU A 37 27.77 14.13 -9.32
C GLU A 37 26.24 13.95 -9.33
N TRP A 38 25.52 14.78 -8.56
CA TRP A 38 24.05 14.80 -8.58
C TRP A 38 23.53 15.33 -9.92
N ARG A 39 24.10 16.44 -10.42
CA ARG A 39 23.73 17.02 -11.74
C ARG A 39 23.87 15.99 -12.86
N ARG A 40 25.01 15.30 -12.92
CA ARG A 40 25.24 14.25 -13.92
C ARG A 40 24.20 13.14 -13.82
N SER A 41 23.94 12.64 -12.62
CA SER A 41 22.99 11.54 -12.39
C SER A 41 21.55 11.93 -12.75
N ILE A 42 21.07 13.11 -12.35
CA ILE A 42 19.71 13.55 -12.66
C ILE A 42 19.52 13.81 -14.16
N THR A 43 20.53 14.38 -14.83
CA THR A 43 20.51 14.62 -16.28
C THR A 43 20.43 13.31 -17.05
N GLU A 44 21.28 12.33 -16.74
CA GLU A 44 21.24 11.01 -17.37
C GLU A 44 19.89 10.30 -17.18
N ARG A 45 19.31 10.38 -15.99
CA ARG A 45 18.03 9.72 -15.71
C ARG A 45 16.85 10.41 -16.40
N CYS A 46 16.81 11.73 -16.41
CA CYS A 46 15.77 12.48 -17.12
C CYS A 46 15.86 12.28 -18.65
N ALA A 47 17.07 12.13 -19.19
CA ALA A 47 17.27 11.79 -20.60
C ALA A 47 16.68 10.41 -20.94
N ARG A 48 17.03 9.37 -20.17
CA ARG A 48 16.47 8.01 -20.32
C ARG A 48 14.95 8.00 -20.21
N LEU A 49 14.40 8.71 -19.23
CA LEU A 49 12.96 8.83 -19.02
C LEU A 49 12.26 9.56 -20.18
N SER A 50 12.90 10.58 -20.75
CA SER A 50 12.38 11.32 -21.91
C SER A 50 12.32 10.48 -23.18
N GLU A 51 13.31 9.62 -23.42
CA GLU A 51 13.30 8.67 -24.55
C GLU A 51 12.11 7.71 -24.45
N ARG A 52 11.86 7.17 -23.26
CA ARG A 52 10.72 6.26 -23.04
C ARG A 52 9.37 6.94 -23.13
N LEU A 53 9.27 8.18 -22.65
CA LEU A 53 8.05 8.98 -22.85
C LEU A 53 7.79 9.24 -24.33
N GLN A 54 8.84 9.42 -25.13
CA GLN A 54 8.70 9.58 -26.58
C GLN A 54 8.20 8.29 -27.25
N GLU A 55 8.71 7.13 -26.87
CA GLU A 55 8.21 5.84 -27.35
C GLU A 55 6.74 5.64 -26.97
N LEU A 56 6.38 5.89 -25.70
CA LEU A 56 5.01 5.80 -25.23
C LEU A 56 4.09 6.79 -25.95
N GLN A 57 4.53 8.04 -26.13
CA GLN A 57 3.77 9.07 -26.85
C GLN A 57 3.47 8.60 -28.28
N GLN A 58 4.45 8.06 -29.00
CA GLN A 58 4.26 7.53 -30.35
C GLN A 58 3.24 6.38 -30.37
N GLN A 59 3.33 5.44 -29.43
CA GLN A 59 2.36 4.34 -29.30
C GLN A 59 0.95 4.87 -29.02
N LEU A 60 0.81 5.84 -28.10
CA LEU A 60 -0.47 6.45 -27.75
C LEU A 60 -1.05 7.25 -28.92
N GLN A 61 -0.22 7.94 -29.70
CA GLN A 61 -0.63 8.67 -30.90
C GLN A 61 -1.14 7.70 -31.98
N GLN A 62 -0.41 6.61 -32.24
CA GLN A 62 -0.83 5.56 -33.16
C GLN A 62 -2.17 4.92 -32.73
N ALA A 63 -2.36 4.69 -31.43
CA ALA A 63 -3.60 4.17 -30.85
C ALA A 63 -4.71 5.24 -30.71
N ARG A 64 -4.49 6.49 -31.17
CA ARG A 64 -5.38 7.65 -30.99
C ARG A 64 -5.89 7.78 -29.55
N ALA A 65 -5.02 7.54 -28.58
CA ALA A 65 -5.33 7.59 -27.17
C ALA A 65 -5.26 9.03 -26.65
N LYS A 66 -6.22 9.37 -25.78
CA LYS A 66 -6.26 10.67 -25.07
C LYS A 66 -5.03 10.92 -24.18
N GLY A 67 -4.27 9.88 -23.84
CA GLY A 67 -3.00 9.98 -23.10
C GLY A 67 -1.82 10.52 -23.91
N ALA A 68 -1.89 10.55 -25.25
CA ALA A 68 -0.81 11.08 -26.09
C ALA A 68 -0.39 12.53 -25.75
N PRO A 69 -1.32 13.52 -25.66
CA PRO A 69 -0.96 14.88 -25.26
C PRO A 69 -0.45 14.97 -23.81
N LEU A 70 -0.82 14.04 -22.93
CA LEU A 70 -0.34 14.01 -21.54
C LEU A 70 1.11 13.51 -21.45
N ALA A 71 1.46 12.50 -22.25
CA ALA A 71 2.84 12.01 -22.35
C ALA A 71 3.77 13.10 -22.93
N GLU A 72 3.29 13.83 -23.93
CA GLU A 72 3.99 14.99 -24.50
C GLU A 72 4.23 16.09 -23.47
N ALA A 73 3.17 16.49 -22.75
CA ALA A 73 3.26 17.52 -21.72
C ALA A 73 4.24 17.14 -20.60
N LEU A 74 4.28 15.86 -20.20
CA LEU A 74 5.23 15.36 -19.21
C LEU A 74 6.68 15.43 -19.71
N LYS A 75 6.91 15.00 -20.96
CA LYS A 75 8.23 15.10 -21.60
C LYS A 75 8.72 16.55 -21.66
N SER A 76 7.86 17.48 -22.07
CA SER A 76 8.20 18.91 -22.09
C SER A 76 8.52 19.46 -20.70
N ALA A 77 7.84 18.99 -19.66
CA ALA A 77 8.12 19.39 -18.28
C ALA A 77 9.48 18.88 -17.77
N LEU A 78 9.86 17.64 -18.12
CA LEU A 78 11.17 17.09 -17.80
C LEU A 78 12.30 17.87 -18.48
N ALA A 79 12.12 18.24 -19.75
CA ALA A 79 13.08 19.07 -20.47
C ALA A 79 13.26 20.45 -19.80
N ALA A 80 12.15 21.11 -19.46
CA ALA A 80 12.19 22.39 -18.75
C ALA A 80 12.87 22.29 -17.37
N TYR A 81 12.66 21.20 -16.64
CA TYR A 81 13.36 20.96 -15.38
C TYR A 81 14.88 20.85 -15.59
N LEU A 82 15.33 20.15 -16.63
CA LEU A 82 16.77 20.02 -16.94
C LEU A 82 17.41 21.36 -17.32
N ASP A 83 16.74 22.17 -18.14
CA ASP A 83 17.22 23.51 -18.49
C ASP A 83 17.43 24.38 -17.24
N GLU A 84 16.54 24.28 -16.25
CA GLU A 84 16.65 25.01 -14.98
C GLU A 84 17.76 24.46 -14.08
N VAL A 85 17.99 23.13 -14.09
CA VAL A 85 19.14 22.51 -13.39
C VAL A 85 20.46 23.02 -13.99
N ASP A 86 20.58 23.02 -15.32
CA ASP A 86 21.77 23.49 -16.03
C ASP A 86 21.98 24.99 -15.85
N GLY A 87 20.90 25.77 -15.89
CA GLY A 87 20.91 27.22 -15.64
C GLY A 87 21.22 27.63 -14.20
N GLY A 88 21.40 26.68 -13.27
CA GLY A 88 21.73 26.97 -11.88
C GLY A 88 20.57 27.62 -11.12
N ALA A 89 19.34 27.24 -11.43
CA ALA A 89 18.15 27.76 -10.77
C ALA A 89 18.19 27.52 -9.25
N LYS A 90 17.59 28.45 -8.49
CA LYS A 90 17.44 28.30 -7.03
C LYS A 90 16.61 27.05 -6.70
N GLN A 91 16.93 26.41 -5.58
CA GLN A 91 16.25 25.19 -5.11
C GLN A 91 14.72 25.31 -5.06
N GLU A 92 14.19 26.49 -4.72
CA GLU A 92 12.74 26.74 -4.66
C GLU A 92 12.08 26.59 -6.03
N ARG A 93 12.70 27.17 -7.07
CA ARG A 93 12.23 27.07 -8.46
C ARG A 93 12.31 25.61 -8.95
N LEU A 94 13.38 24.90 -8.66
CA LEU A 94 13.51 23.47 -9.00
C LEU A 94 12.39 22.61 -8.38
N ARG A 95 11.96 22.91 -7.15
CA ARG A 95 10.84 22.22 -6.50
C ARG A 95 9.49 22.50 -7.17
N GLU A 96 9.27 23.71 -7.69
CA GLU A 96 8.06 24.04 -8.45
C GLU A 96 7.98 23.21 -9.74
N PHE A 97 9.10 23.09 -10.47
CA PHE A 97 9.19 22.26 -11.66
C PHE A 97 9.06 20.76 -11.35
N GLN A 98 9.62 20.28 -10.24
CA GLN A 98 9.42 18.92 -9.77
C GLN A 98 7.92 18.62 -9.54
N GLN A 99 7.21 19.50 -8.84
CA GLN A 99 5.77 19.34 -8.61
C GLN A 99 4.98 19.36 -9.92
N ALA A 100 5.38 20.22 -10.86
CA ALA A 100 4.79 20.31 -12.19
C ALA A 100 4.98 19.01 -13.00
N CYS A 101 6.14 18.34 -12.87
CA CYS A 101 6.40 17.02 -13.46
C CYS A 101 5.52 15.94 -12.79
N GLN A 102 5.46 15.91 -11.46
CA GLN A 102 4.64 14.93 -10.73
C GLN A 102 3.15 15.02 -11.11
N GLN A 103 2.58 16.23 -11.16
CA GLN A 103 1.18 16.42 -11.51
C GLN A 103 0.85 15.93 -12.92
N ARG A 104 1.75 16.13 -13.89
CA ARG A 104 1.58 15.69 -15.28
C ARG A 104 1.69 14.17 -15.41
N TYR A 105 2.60 13.56 -14.64
CA TYR A 105 2.69 12.11 -14.55
C TYR A 105 1.43 11.50 -13.95
N ASP A 106 0.94 12.06 -12.83
CA ASP A 106 -0.29 11.57 -12.20
C ASP A 106 -1.50 11.67 -13.14
N ALA A 107 -1.59 12.74 -13.94
CA ALA A 107 -2.62 12.90 -14.95
C ALA A 107 -2.50 11.88 -16.09
N LEU A 108 -1.29 11.63 -16.58
CA LEU A 108 -1.02 10.61 -17.60
C LEU A 108 -1.40 9.22 -17.08
N VAL A 109 -0.97 8.87 -15.86
CA VAL A 109 -1.33 7.60 -15.23
C VAL A 109 -2.84 7.48 -15.07
N ALA A 110 -3.53 8.51 -14.58
CA ALA A 110 -4.98 8.47 -14.42
C ALA A 110 -5.73 8.24 -15.74
N GLU A 111 -5.28 8.81 -16.85
CA GLU A 111 -5.87 8.60 -18.17
C GLU A 111 -5.58 7.20 -18.72
N LEU A 112 -4.38 6.67 -18.48
CA LEU A 112 -4.02 5.30 -18.83
C LEU A 112 -4.78 4.28 -17.97
N ASP A 113 -5.04 4.62 -16.71
CA ASP A 113 -5.77 3.79 -15.74
C ASP A 113 -7.28 3.72 -16.06
N GLN A 114 -7.86 4.78 -16.65
CA GLN A 114 -9.23 4.75 -17.17
C GLN A 114 -9.44 3.73 -18.30
N ARG A 115 -8.38 3.33 -19.01
CA ARG A 115 -8.41 2.23 -20.00
C ARG A 115 -8.17 0.84 -19.37
N ARG A 116 -7.83 0.79 -18.09
CA ARG A 116 -7.33 -0.40 -17.36
C ARG A 116 -8.41 -1.11 -16.53
N VAL A 117 -9.64 -0.58 -16.47
CA VAL A 117 -10.77 -1.21 -15.74
C VAL A 117 -11.20 -2.57 -16.33
N VAL A 118 -10.65 -3.02 -17.47
CA VAL A 118 -10.97 -4.33 -18.08
C VAL A 118 -9.79 -5.32 -18.10
N ALA A 119 -8.57 -4.95 -17.68
CA ALA A 119 -7.45 -5.89 -17.65
C ALA A 119 -6.57 -5.66 -16.41
N ASP A 120 -6.69 -6.57 -15.44
CA ASP A 120 -5.79 -6.70 -14.29
C ASP A 120 -4.33 -6.74 -14.77
N ASP A 121 -3.47 -5.82 -14.28
CA ASP A 121 -2.04 -5.79 -14.59
C ASP A 121 -1.20 -6.21 -13.35
N PRO A 122 -0.47 -7.34 -13.39
CA PRO A 122 0.44 -7.81 -12.34
C PRO A 122 1.61 -6.85 -12.01
N ALA A 123 1.89 -5.88 -12.87
CA ALA A 123 2.99 -4.94 -12.73
C ALA A 123 2.89 -3.98 -11.53
N GLU A 124 1.67 -3.64 -11.10
CA GLU A 124 1.42 -2.76 -9.93
C GLU A 124 1.67 -3.51 -8.60
N LEU A 125 1.68 -4.85 -8.63
CA LEU A 125 2.06 -5.69 -7.49
C LEU A 125 3.58 -5.70 -7.29
N LEU A 126 4.37 -5.62 -8.36
CA LEU A 126 5.82 -5.90 -8.35
C LEU A 126 6.74 -4.74 -7.98
N ALA A 127 6.25 -3.49 -7.92
CA ALA A 127 7.09 -2.33 -7.60
C ALA A 127 7.45 -2.31 -6.10
N PRO A 128 8.75 -2.19 -5.73
CA PRO A 128 9.14 -2.09 -4.32
C PRO A 128 8.63 -0.80 -3.70
N ARG A 129 7.54 -0.91 -2.92
CA ARG A 129 6.94 0.20 -2.18
C ARG A 129 7.94 0.69 -1.13
N VAL A 130 8.47 1.90 -1.28
CA VAL A 130 9.29 2.53 -0.22
C VAL A 130 8.42 2.67 1.04
N PRO A 131 8.79 2.04 2.17
CA PRO A 131 7.97 2.11 3.37
C PRO A 131 7.98 3.54 3.94
N LYS A 132 6.81 4.18 3.97
CA LYS A 132 6.62 5.47 4.66
C LYS A 132 6.63 5.21 6.17
N LEU A 133 7.76 5.51 6.84
CA LEU A 133 7.96 5.25 8.27
C LEU A 133 6.84 5.84 9.15
N GLY A 134 6.35 7.04 8.86
CA GLY A 134 5.25 7.65 9.61
C GLY A 134 3.94 6.86 9.55
N ARG A 135 3.61 6.30 8.38
CA ARG A 135 2.42 5.44 8.21
C ARG A 135 2.60 4.10 8.90
N ALA A 136 3.79 3.50 8.81
CA ALA A 136 4.11 2.27 9.51
C ALA A 136 4.01 2.45 11.03
N ALA A 137 4.58 3.53 11.58
CA ALA A 137 4.48 3.85 12.99
C ALA A 137 3.03 4.09 13.44
N PHE A 138 2.25 4.86 12.66
CA PHE A 138 0.83 5.08 12.92
C PHE A 138 0.04 3.76 12.91
N HIS A 139 0.30 2.88 11.93
CA HIS A 139 -0.35 1.58 11.82
C HIS A 139 -0.07 0.70 13.05
N VAL A 140 1.20 0.57 13.45
CA VAL A 140 1.60 -0.17 14.65
C VAL A 140 0.92 0.40 15.90
N MET A 141 1.01 1.73 16.09
CA MET A 141 0.44 2.43 17.24
C MET A 141 -1.08 2.22 17.33
N MET A 142 -1.80 2.34 16.22
CA MET A 142 -3.24 2.11 16.17
C MET A 142 -3.59 0.66 16.49
N GLY A 143 -2.84 -0.31 15.96
CA GLY A 143 -3.05 -1.72 16.26
C GLY A 143 -2.89 -2.04 17.75
N PHE A 144 -1.81 -1.56 18.36
CA PHE A 144 -1.62 -1.71 19.82
C PHE A 144 -2.70 -0.99 20.62
N ALA A 145 -3.09 0.23 20.24
CA ALA A 145 -4.16 0.96 20.90
C ALA A 145 -5.48 0.19 20.85
N CYS A 146 -5.84 -0.37 19.68
CA CYS A 146 -7.04 -1.20 19.52
C CYS A 146 -6.99 -2.45 20.40
N VAL A 147 -5.85 -3.15 20.45
CA VAL A 147 -5.67 -4.34 21.31
C VAL A 147 -5.82 -3.96 22.78
N LEU A 148 -5.12 -2.92 23.26
CA LEU A 148 -5.18 -2.50 24.65
C LEU A 148 -6.58 -2.01 25.06
N LEU A 149 -7.23 -1.21 24.22
CA LEU A 149 -8.59 -0.74 24.47
C LEU A 149 -9.57 -1.91 24.51
N TYR A 150 -9.49 -2.85 23.56
CA TYR A 150 -10.39 -3.98 23.55
C TYR A 150 -10.11 -4.93 24.71
N GLU A 151 -8.84 -5.21 25.02
CA GLU A 151 -8.45 -6.12 26.09
C GLU A 151 -8.84 -5.58 27.47
N LEU A 152 -8.54 -4.31 27.75
CA LEU A 152 -8.58 -3.77 29.12
C LEU A 152 -9.82 -2.93 29.43
N VAL A 153 -10.48 -2.36 28.41
CA VAL A 153 -11.49 -1.31 28.63
C VAL A 153 -12.85 -1.69 28.04
N LEU A 154 -12.86 -2.15 26.79
CA LEU A 154 -14.10 -2.28 26.02
C LEU A 154 -14.67 -3.70 26.11
N SER A 155 -15.98 -3.78 26.33
CA SER A 155 -16.75 -4.99 26.03
C SER A 155 -16.87 -5.18 24.51
N ARG A 156 -17.24 -6.38 24.05
CA ARG A 156 -17.49 -6.64 22.62
C ARG A 156 -18.49 -5.64 22.04
N THR A 157 -19.62 -5.44 22.71
CA THR A 157 -20.68 -4.50 22.28
C THR A 157 -20.15 -3.07 22.21
N ALA A 158 -19.44 -2.61 23.25
CA ALA A 158 -18.85 -1.26 23.24
C ALA A 158 -17.81 -1.11 22.12
N GLY A 159 -16.95 -2.11 21.91
CA GLY A 159 -15.98 -2.14 20.82
C GLY A 159 -16.63 -2.07 19.45
N LEU A 160 -17.69 -2.84 19.21
CA LEU A 160 -18.46 -2.80 17.97
C LEU A 160 -19.19 -1.47 17.75
N LEU A 161 -19.70 -0.84 18.81
CA LEU A 161 -20.32 0.49 18.71
C LEU A 161 -19.29 1.57 18.34
N VAL A 162 -18.10 1.52 18.96
CA VAL A 162 -17.00 2.44 18.63
C VAL A 162 -16.55 2.22 17.19
N LEU A 163 -16.22 0.98 16.81
CA LEU A 163 -15.78 0.64 15.45
C LEU A 163 -16.86 0.98 14.42
N GLY A 164 -18.12 0.64 14.67
CA GLY A 164 -19.25 0.94 13.80
C GLY A 164 -19.46 2.45 13.62
N SER A 165 -19.30 3.24 14.68
CA SER A 165 -19.36 4.71 14.60
C SER A 165 -18.24 5.27 13.73
N VAL A 166 -17.01 4.76 13.91
CA VAL A 166 -15.82 5.18 13.14
C VAL A 166 -15.92 4.76 11.67
N VAL A 167 -16.34 3.52 11.39
CA VAL A 167 -16.60 3.00 10.03
C VAL A 167 -17.68 3.83 9.35
N THR A 168 -18.77 4.15 10.05
CA THR A 168 -19.87 4.96 9.48
C THR A 168 -19.38 6.37 9.15
N PHE A 169 -18.65 7.01 10.06
CA PHE A 169 -18.12 8.35 9.84
C PHE A 169 -17.15 8.41 8.66
N PHE A 170 -16.10 7.58 8.66
CA PHE A 170 -15.11 7.57 7.58
C PHE A 170 -15.68 7.01 6.27
N GLY A 171 -16.59 6.04 6.33
CA GLY A 171 -17.31 5.53 5.17
C GLY A 171 -18.18 6.61 4.51
N THR A 172 -18.83 7.45 5.30
CA THR A 172 -19.59 8.60 4.79
C THR A 172 -18.66 9.58 4.08
N ILE A 173 -17.52 9.92 4.68
CA ILE A 173 -16.50 10.78 4.03
C ILE A 173 -15.97 10.15 2.73
N GLU A 174 -15.69 8.85 2.76
CA GLU A 174 -15.21 8.07 1.61
C GLU A 174 -16.21 8.09 0.44
N ILE A 175 -17.52 8.07 0.73
CA ILE A 175 -18.58 8.20 -0.28
C ILE A 175 -18.65 9.65 -0.76
N LEU A 176 -18.74 10.62 0.14
CA LEU A 176 -18.90 12.04 -0.20
C LEU A 176 -17.74 12.60 -1.03
N ARG A 177 -16.50 12.18 -0.76
CA ARG A 177 -15.32 12.64 -1.52
C ARG A 177 -15.36 12.22 -2.99
N ARG A 178 -16.12 11.18 -3.35
CA ARG A 178 -16.30 10.75 -4.76
C ARG A 178 -17.15 11.70 -5.57
N TYR A 179 -18.05 12.45 -4.91
CA TYR A 179 -18.99 13.35 -5.57
C TYR A 179 -18.51 14.81 -5.60
N SER A 180 -17.41 15.14 -4.90
CA SER A 180 -16.90 16.52 -4.85
C SER A 180 -15.39 16.56 -4.86
N LYS A 181 -14.83 17.07 -5.97
CA LYS A 181 -13.39 17.32 -6.10
C LYS A 181 -12.86 18.21 -4.98
N ARG A 182 -13.60 19.26 -4.58
CA ARG A 182 -13.20 20.16 -3.50
C ARG A 182 -13.11 19.44 -2.15
N LEU A 183 -14.06 18.55 -1.84
CA LEU A 183 -14.02 17.75 -0.63
C LEU A 183 -12.85 16.75 -0.68
N ASN A 184 -12.63 16.10 -1.83
CA ASN A 184 -11.51 15.19 -1.99
C ASN A 184 -10.15 15.89 -1.80
N ASP A 185 -9.96 17.04 -2.44
CA ASP A 185 -8.75 17.85 -2.32
C ASP A 185 -8.52 18.29 -0.87
N PHE A 186 -9.55 18.76 -0.15
CA PHE A 186 -9.44 19.11 1.27
C PHE A 186 -9.02 17.92 2.14
N TRP A 187 -9.72 16.78 2.04
CA TRP A 187 -9.42 15.62 2.87
C TRP A 187 -8.06 15.01 2.56
N VAL A 188 -7.70 14.87 1.29
CA VAL A 188 -6.45 14.22 0.87
C VAL A 188 -5.25 15.15 1.07
N ASP A 189 -5.35 16.43 0.66
CA ASP A 189 -4.21 17.34 0.60
C ASP A 189 -4.02 18.16 1.88
N THR A 190 -5.06 18.27 2.72
CA THR A 190 -4.99 19.01 3.99
C THR A 190 -4.97 18.07 5.19
N ILE A 191 -6.00 17.22 5.34
CA ILE A 191 -6.16 16.38 6.54
C ILE A 191 -5.23 15.17 6.52
N PHE A 192 -5.15 14.46 5.38
CA PHE A 192 -4.42 13.19 5.28
C PHE A 192 -3.11 13.27 4.50
N ARG A 193 -2.58 14.48 4.27
CA ARG A 193 -1.39 14.71 3.42
C ARG A 193 -0.19 13.83 3.79
N GLY A 194 0.04 13.59 5.08
CA GLY A 194 1.15 12.78 5.58
C GLY A 194 0.93 11.26 5.52
N ILE A 195 -0.30 10.80 5.29
CA ILE A 195 -0.70 9.39 5.43
C ILE A 195 -1.22 8.81 4.11
N ALA A 196 -1.95 9.61 3.34
CA ALA A 196 -2.55 9.20 2.07
C ALA A 196 -1.48 8.85 1.03
N ARG A 197 -1.76 7.81 0.25
CA ARG A 197 -1.03 7.51 -0.98
C ARG A 197 -1.68 8.23 -2.16
N PRO A 198 -0.92 8.68 -3.17
CA PRO A 198 -1.48 9.28 -4.38
C PRO A 198 -2.55 8.39 -5.05
N GLN A 199 -2.33 7.07 -5.04
CA GLN A 199 -3.26 6.08 -5.60
C GLN A 199 -4.58 5.96 -4.79
N GLU A 200 -4.60 6.34 -3.51
CA GLU A 200 -5.78 6.31 -2.63
C GLU A 200 -6.69 7.54 -2.81
N ARG A 201 -6.33 8.47 -3.71
CA ARG A 201 -7.11 9.68 -3.99
C ARG A 201 -8.48 9.39 -4.62
N TYR A 202 -8.55 8.36 -5.46
CA TYR A 202 -9.78 7.96 -6.17
C TYR A 202 -10.18 6.49 -5.94
N ARG A 203 -9.39 5.74 -5.17
CA ARG A 203 -9.69 4.36 -4.72
C ARG A 203 -10.10 4.38 -3.25
N ILE A 204 -10.78 3.32 -2.79
CA ILE A 204 -11.06 3.15 -1.36
C ILE A 204 -9.73 3.16 -0.60
N ASN A 205 -9.64 3.98 0.45
CA ASN A 205 -8.44 4.05 1.27
C ASN A 205 -8.20 2.72 2.02
N SER A 206 -6.96 2.23 2.06
CA SER A 206 -6.53 1.08 2.88
C SER A 206 -6.93 1.20 4.36
N ALA A 207 -7.01 2.43 4.91
CA ALA A 207 -7.51 2.65 6.27
C ALA A 207 -8.98 2.21 6.46
N SER A 208 -9.81 2.31 5.41
CA SER A 208 -11.19 1.81 5.45
C SER A 208 -11.21 0.28 5.54
N PHE A 209 -10.36 -0.41 4.76
CA PHE A 209 -10.19 -1.86 4.83
C PHE A 209 -9.70 -2.31 6.20
N TYR A 210 -8.77 -1.56 6.81
CA TYR A 210 -8.32 -1.78 8.19
C TYR A 210 -9.49 -1.77 9.19
N LEU A 211 -10.32 -0.72 9.16
CA LEU A 211 -11.48 -0.61 10.06
C LEU A 211 -12.51 -1.72 9.84
N TRP A 212 -12.76 -2.10 8.59
CA TRP A 212 -13.63 -3.24 8.28
C TRP A 212 -13.06 -4.56 8.79
N GLY A 213 -11.76 -4.80 8.59
CA GLY A 213 -11.08 -5.99 9.09
C GLY A 213 -11.19 -6.11 10.61
N LEU A 214 -10.91 -5.02 11.33
CA LEU A 214 -11.07 -4.97 12.79
C LEU A 214 -12.52 -5.23 13.22
N THR A 215 -13.49 -4.63 12.54
CA THR A 215 -14.91 -4.82 12.84
C THR A 215 -15.33 -6.29 12.69
N LEU A 216 -14.92 -6.94 11.59
CA LEU A 216 -15.25 -8.33 11.33
C LEU A 216 -14.65 -9.28 12.37
N ILE A 217 -13.37 -9.13 12.71
CA ILE A 217 -12.74 -10.02 13.70
C ILE A 217 -13.30 -9.80 15.10
N VAL A 218 -13.64 -8.57 15.49
CA VAL A 218 -14.30 -8.30 16.79
C VAL A 218 -15.72 -8.86 16.80
N PHE A 219 -16.42 -8.81 15.66
CA PHE A 219 -17.76 -9.35 15.54
C PHE A 219 -17.77 -10.87 15.66
N PHE A 220 -16.95 -11.59 14.88
CA PHE A 220 -17.01 -13.05 14.77
C PHE A 220 -16.11 -13.81 15.74
N ALA A 221 -14.91 -13.31 16.04
CA ALA A 221 -13.91 -14.10 16.76
C ALA A 221 -14.07 -13.97 18.29
N PRO A 222 -13.63 -14.98 19.06
CA PRO A 222 -13.40 -14.82 20.49
C PRO A 222 -12.42 -13.67 20.76
N LYS A 223 -12.58 -12.97 21.87
CA LYS A 223 -11.80 -11.77 22.22
C LYS A 223 -10.29 -12.00 22.07
N ALA A 224 -9.77 -13.09 22.63
CA ALA A 224 -8.35 -13.42 22.56
C ALA A 224 -7.85 -13.65 21.13
N VAL A 225 -8.65 -14.29 20.28
CA VAL A 225 -8.32 -14.52 18.86
C VAL A 225 -8.37 -13.22 18.06
N ALA A 226 -9.36 -12.36 18.33
CA ALA A 226 -9.45 -11.05 17.71
C ALA A 226 -8.22 -10.19 18.05
N CYS A 227 -7.86 -10.08 19.33
CA CYS A 227 -6.66 -9.34 19.77
C CYS A 227 -5.38 -9.90 19.13
N ALA A 228 -5.21 -11.22 19.08
CA ALA A 228 -4.07 -11.84 18.41
C ALA A 228 -4.04 -11.52 16.91
N ALA A 229 -5.17 -11.58 16.21
CA ALA A 229 -5.25 -11.22 14.79
C ALA A 229 -4.94 -9.74 14.51
N MET A 230 -5.33 -8.84 15.43
CA MET A 230 -4.92 -7.43 15.37
C MET A 230 -3.39 -7.28 15.46
N LEU A 231 -2.74 -8.02 16.35
CA LEU A 231 -1.28 -8.01 16.50
C LEU A 231 -0.55 -8.58 15.28
N VAL A 232 -1.10 -9.64 14.66
CA VAL A 232 -0.58 -10.20 13.41
C VAL A 232 -0.53 -9.12 12.32
N LEU A 233 -1.62 -8.36 12.14
CA LEU A 233 -1.64 -7.23 11.19
C LEU A 233 -0.70 -6.11 11.63
N ALA A 234 -0.82 -5.65 12.88
CA ALA A 234 -0.14 -4.46 13.39
C ALA A 234 1.38 -4.56 13.34
N LEU A 235 1.93 -5.76 13.56
CA LEU A 235 3.37 -6.02 13.56
C LEU A 235 3.84 -6.58 12.22
N GLY A 236 3.12 -7.57 11.68
CA GLY A 236 3.55 -8.32 10.51
C GLY A 236 3.78 -7.44 9.29
N ASP A 237 2.74 -6.73 8.83
CA ASP A 237 2.79 -5.96 7.58
C ASP A 237 3.84 -4.82 7.61
N PRO A 238 3.89 -3.96 8.65
CA PRO A 238 4.89 -2.90 8.71
C PRO A 238 6.34 -3.42 8.79
N ILE A 239 6.58 -4.50 9.53
CA ILE A 239 7.92 -5.08 9.68
C ILE A 239 8.34 -5.82 8.41
N ALA A 240 7.42 -6.54 7.76
CA ALA A 240 7.65 -7.19 6.48
C ALA A 240 8.09 -6.19 5.41
N SER A 241 7.35 -5.09 5.27
CA SER A 241 7.70 -4.00 4.35
C SER A 241 9.05 -3.36 4.70
N ALA A 242 9.31 -3.08 5.97
CA ALA A 242 10.56 -2.42 6.39
C ALA A 242 11.79 -3.31 6.20
N VAL A 243 11.71 -4.59 6.58
CA VAL A 243 12.81 -5.55 6.46
C VAL A 243 12.98 -5.97 5.01
N GLY A 244 11.89 -6.25 4.30
CA GLY A 244 11.92 -6.65 2.89
C GLY A 244 12.50 -5.57 1.97
N PHE A 245 12.27 -4.30 2.28
CA PHE A 245 12.91 -3.17 1.60
C PHE A 245 14.41 -3.09 1.89
N ARG A 246 14.83 -3.20 3.16
CA ARG A 246 16.23 -3.04 3.58
C ARG A 246 17.14 -4.21 3.19
N ILE A 247 16.67 -5.44 3.37
CA ILE A 247 17.46 -6.66 3.12
C ILE A 247 17.44 -7.04 1.63
N GLY A 248 16.32 -6.80 0.94
CA GLY A 248 16.17 -7.21 -0.45
C GLY A 248 16.14 -8.74 -0.62
N GLY A 249 16.82 -9.24 -1.66
CA GLY A 249 16.92 -10.68 -1.96
C GLY A 249 15.81 -11.20 -2.89
N TYR A 250 15.49 -12.50 -2.79
CA TYR A 250 14.45 -13.12 -3.60
C TYR A 250 13.10 -12.45 -3.39
N ARG A 251 12.42 -12.15 -4.49
CA ARG A 251 11.07 -11.57 -4.52
C ARG A 251 10.13 -12.50 -5.27
N PHE A 252 8.91 -12.61 -4.75
CA PHE A 252 7.81 -13.30 -5.39
C PHE A 252 7.27 -12.49 -6.57
N SER A 253 6.42 -13.11 -7.39
CA SER A 253 5.78 -12.49 -8.57
C SER A 253 4.88 -11.30 -8.27
N ASN A 254 4.67 -10.98 -6.99
CA ASN A 254 3.88 -9.85 -6.51
C ASN A 254 4.72 -8.82 -5.74
N GLY A 255 6.03 -8.80 -5.94
CA GLY A 255 6.93 -7.78 -5.39
C GLY A 255 7.31 -7.97 -3.92
N LYS A 256 6.60 -8.83 -3.19
CA LYS A 256 6.90 -9.19 -1.79
C LYS A 256 8.20 -9.98 -1.74
N SER A 257 8.99 -9.79 -0.68
CA SER A 257 10.29 -10.47 -0.55
C SER A 257 10.25 -11.61 0.46
N LEU A 258 11.10 -12.62 0.23
CA LEU A 258 11.26 -13.72 1.18
C LEU A 258 11.73 -13.21 2.55
N ALA A 259 12.66 -12.25 2.57
CA ALA A 259 13.09 -11.60 3.80
C ALA A 259 11.94 -10.89 4.53
N GLY A 260 11.05 -10.23 3.77
CA GLY A 260 9.85 -9.61 4.31
C GLY A 260 8.89 -10.64 4.92
N ALA A 261 8.63 -11.75 4.23
CA ALA A 261 7.77 -12.82 4.73
C ALA A 261 8.31 -13.48 6.00
N VAL A 262 9.61 -13.76 6.07
CA VAL A 262 10.24 -14.30 7.29
C VAL A 262 10.15 -13.30 8.43
N ALA A 263 10.36 -12.01 8.15
CA ALA A 263 10.24 -10.95 9.15
C ALA A 263 8.80 -10.77 9.63
N PHE A 264 7.81 -10.90 8.73
CA PHE A 264 6.39 -10.94 9.07
C PHE A 264 6.13 -12.03 10.11
N LEU A 265 6.49 -13.27 9.77
CA LEU A 265 6.20 -14.44 10.59
C LEU A 265 6.84 -14.31 11.97
N ALA A 266 8.10 -13.89 12.03
CA ALA A 266 8.82 -13.69 13.29
C ALA A 266 8.19 -12.59 14.15
N ALA A 267 7.83 -11.44 13.55
CA ALA A 267 7.23 -10.32 14.26
C ALA A 267 5.83 -10.65 14.79
N ALA A 268 4.98 -11.21 13.93
CA ALA A 268 3.62 -11.63 14.29
C ALA A 268 3.65 -12.70 15.39
N ALA A 269 4.48 -13.74 15.22
CA ALA A 269 4.60 -14.81 16.21
C ALA A 269 5.09 -14.29 17.56
N THR A 270 6.07 -13.36 17.57
CA THR A 270 6.57 -12.75 18.80
C THR A 270 5.47 -11.96 19.52
N GLY A 271 4.74 -11.10 18.80
CA GLY A 271 3.66 -10.31 19.38
C GLY A 271 2.52 -11.17 19.94
N VAL A 272 2.09 -12.17 19.18
CA VAL A 272 1.01 -13.09 19.61
C VAL A 272 1.44 -13.97 20.78
N ALA A 273 2.69 -14.49 20.77
CA ALA A 273 3.21 -15.27 21.89
C ALA A 273 3.26 -14.46 23.19
N ILE A 274 3.75 -13.22 23.12
CA ILE A 274 3.77 -12.30 24.27
C ILE A 274 2.34 -12.05 24.76
N TYR A 275 1.40 -11.77 23.84
CA TYR A 275 0.01 -11.53 24.21
C TYR A 275 -0.64 -12.73 24.92
N PHE A 276 -0.48 -13.95 24.40
CA PHE A 276 -1.05 -15.13 25.06
C PHE A 276 -0.37 -15.44 26.38
N ALA A 277 0.94 -15.22 26.51
CA ALA A 277 1.65 -15.37 27.78
C ALA A 277 1.16 -14.37 28.84
N LEU A 278 0.87 -13.13 28.46
CA LEU A 278 0.39 -12.09 29.37
C LEU A 278 -1.10 -12.22 29.71
N SER A 279 -1.94 -12.56 28.73
CA SER A 279 -3.40 -12.68 28.95
C SER A 279 -3.79 -13.96 29.68
N GLY A 280 -2.96 -15.01 29.61
CA GLY A 280 -3.29 -16.32 30.20
C GLY A 280 -4.51 -16.99 29.56
N SER A 281 -4.90 -16.54 28.35
CA SER A 281 -6.15 -16.96 27.69
C SER A 281 -6.21 -18.46 27.36
N PHE A 282 -5.05 -19.08 27.14
CA PHE A 282 -4.94 -20.47 26.71
C PHE A 282 -3.77 -21.17 27.42
N GLY A 283 -3.86 -22.49 27.59
CA GLY A 283 -2.73 -23.29 28.04
C GLY A 283 -1.56 -23.26 27.04
N PHE A 284 -0.33 -23.47 27.52
CA PHE A 284 0.91 -23.28 26.75
C PHE A 284 0.88 -23.93 25.36
N VAL A 285 0.48 -25.21 25.27
CA VAL A 285 0.45 -25.95 23.99
C VAL A 285 -0.50 -25.29 23.00
N LEU A 286 -1.72 -24.97 23.41
CA LEU A 286 -2.71 -24.33 22.54
C LEU A 286 -2.30 -22.91 22.17
N ALA A 287 -1.73 -22.14 23.10
CA ALA A 287 -1.19 -20.81 22.83
C ALA A 287 -0.07 -20.85 21.77
N ALA A 288 0.85 -21.81 21.87
CA ALA A 288 1.91 -22.00 20.90
C ALA A 288 1.36 -22.41 19.52
N THR A 289 0.38 -23.32 19.49
CA THR A 289 -0.29 -23.73 18.24
C THR A 289 -1.00 -22.55 17.57
N LEU A 290 -1.80 -21.77 18.32
CA LEU A 290 -2.49 -20.59 17.81
C LEU A 290 -1.50 -19.54 17.31
N THR A 291 -0.43 -19.28 18.06
CA THR A 291 0.63 -18.34 17.65
C THR A 291 1.20 -18.71 16.28
N LEU A 292 1.60 -19.97 16.10
CA LEU A 292 2.19 -20.44 14.85
C LEU A 292 1.18 -20.37 13.70
N VAL A 293 -0.02 -20.93 13.89
CA VAL A 293 -1.04 -21.03 12.85
C VAL A 293 -1.52 -19.65 12.41
N MET A 294 -1.84 -18.76 13.35
CA MET A 294 -2.37 -17.43 13.02
C MET A 294 -1.31 -16.55 12.34
N SER A 295 -0.06 -16.60 12.82
CA SER A 295 1.04 -15.82 12.25
C SER A 295 1.42 -16.31 10.85
N ALA A 296 1.47 -17.63 10.65
CA ALA A 296 1.70 -18.23 9.33
C ALA A 296 0.54 -17.92 8.38
N ALA A 297 -0.71 -18.01 8.85
CA ALA A 297 -1.87 -17.68 8.03
C ALA A 297 -1.87 -16.20 7.61
N GLY A 298 -1.52 -15.28 8.52
CA GLY A 298 -1.35 -13.86 8.19
C GLY A 298 -0.25 -13.61 7.15
N MET A 299 0.91 -14.27 7.30
CA MET A 299 2.01 -14.19 6.33
C MET A 299 1.60 -14.74 4.95
N LEU A 300 0.87 -15.86 4.92
CA LEU A 300 0.38 -16.44 3.66
C LEU A 300 -0.69 -15.58 3.02
N ALA A 301 -1.58 -14.97 3.83
CA ALA A 301 -2.55 -14.00 3.34
C ALA A 301 -1.85 -12.80 2.68
N GLU A 302 -0.84 -12.25 3.35
CA GLU A 302 0.02 -11.20 2.82
C GLU A 302 0.67 -11.66 1.50
N LEU A 303 1.27 -12.85 1.46
CA LEU A 303 1.96 -13.33 0.26
C LEU A 303 1.07 -13.69 -0.93
N PHE A 304 -0.17 -14.13 -0.73
CA PHE A 304 -0.95 -14.75 -1.80
C PHE A 304 -2.29 -14.09 -2.10
N ILE A 305 -2.80 -13.20 -1.22
CA ILE A 305 -4.09 -12.53 -1.44
C ILE A 305 -3.84 -11.14 -2.04
N GLU A 306 -3.85 -11.08 -3.37
CA GLU A 306 -3.52 -9.86 -4.11
C GLU A 306 -4.74 -8.96 -4.40
N ARG A 307 -5.92 -9.57 -4.53
CA ARG A 307 -7.16 -8.88 -4.94
C ARG A 307 -7.87 -8.15 -3.80
N ILE A 308 -7.49 -8.44 -2.56
CA ILE A 308 -8.08 -7.85 -1.35
C ILE A 308 -6.98 -7.09 -0.63
N ASP A 309 -7.30 -5.91 -0.09
CA ASP A 309 -6.34 -5.12 0.67
C ASP A 309 -5.81 -5.90 1.89
N ASP A 310 -4.48 -5.88 2.07
CA ASP A 310 -3.76 -6.57 3.15
C ASP A 310 -4.34 -6.23 4.54
N ASN A 311 -4.82 -5.00 4.75
CA ASN A 311 -5.40 -4.55 6.02
C ASN A 311 -6.75 -5.22 6.35
N LEU A 312 -7.41 -5.82 5.36
CA LEU A 312 -8.61 -6.64 5.55
C LEU A 312 -8.25 -8.13 5.55
N ALA A 313 -7.46 -8.58 4.58
CA ALA A 313 -7.16 -10.00 4.37
C ALA A 313 -6.40 -10.62 5.54
N ILE A 314 -5.30 -9.99 5.98
CA ILE A 314 -4.42 -10.51 7.03
C ILE A 314 -5.17 -10.80 8.34
N PRO A 315 -5.85 -9.82 8.97
CA PRO A 315 -6.49 -10.06 10.26
C PRO A 315 -7.66 -11.06 10.14
N VAL A 316 -8.45 -11.00 9.06
CA VAL A 316 -9.59 -11.91 8.87
C VAL A 316 -9.12 -13.35 8.68
N VAL A 317 -8.09 -13.59 7.87
CA VAL A 317 -7.53 -14.92 7.67
C VAL A 317 -6.88 -15.44 8.95
N ALA A 318 -6.11 -14.60 9.66
CA ALA A 318 -5.51 -14.99 10.94
C ALA A 318 -6.57 -15.33 12.00
N ALA A 319 -7.61 -14.51 12.15
CA ALA A 319 -8.70 -14.80 13.09
C ALA A 319 -9.46 -16.07 12.70
N GLY A 320 -9.77 -16.23 11.40
CA GLY A 320 -10.47 -17.40 10.87
C GLY A 320 -9.72 -18.71 11.15
N THR A 321 -8.40 -18.75 10.92
CA THR A 321 -7.60 -19.94 11.22
C THR A 321 -7.49 -20.21 12.71
N GLY A 322 -7.38 -19.18 13.55
CA GLY A 322 -7.46 -19.31 15.00
C GLY A 322 -8.80 -19.92 15.46
N MET A 323 -9.92 -19.47 14.89
CA MET A 323 -11.24 -20.03 15.18
C MET A 323 -11.37 -21.48 14.72
N LEU A 324 -10.81 -21.85 13.57
CA LEU A 324 -10.79 -23.24 13.07
C LEU A 324 -10.00 -24.18 14.00
N VAL A 325 -8.91 -23.69 14.61
CA VAL A 325 -8.17 -24.46 15.61
C VAL A 325 -9.00 -24.69 16.88
N LEU A 326 -9.77 -23.68 17.31
CA LEU A 326 -10.60 -23.76 18.52
C LEU A 326 -11.89 -24.58 18.33
N TRP A 327 -12.44 -24.63 17.12
CA TRP A 327 -13.70 -25.32 16.79
C TRP A 327 -13.75 -26.78 17.27
N PRO A 328 -12.84 -27.68 16.86
CA PRO A 328 -12.89 -29.09 17.26
C PRO A 328 -12.60 -29.31 18.76
N LEU A 329 -12.01 -28.33 19.44
CA LEU A 329 -11.67 -28.41 20.86
C LEU A 329 -12.84 -28.02 21.77
N GLY A 330 -14.00 -27.65 21.21
CA GLY A 330 -15.13 -27.12 21.98
C GLY A 330 -14.82 -25.78 22.66
N GLN A 331 -13.72 -25.12 22.29
CA GLN A 331 -13.28 -23.85 22.86
C GLN A 331 -13.77 -22.65 22.05
N LEU A 332 -14.44 -22.88 20.91
CA LEU A 332 -15.09 -21.80 20.16
C LEU A 332 -16.45 -21.48 20.77
N GLN A 333 -16.47 -20.47 21.63
CA GLN A 333 -17.72 -19.80 22.01
C GLN A 333 -17.99 -18.71 20.98
N LEU A 334 -18.76 -19.02 19.95
CA LEU A 334 -19.28 -18.01 19.03
C LEU A 334 -20.15 -17.04 19.85
N PRO A 335 -19.99 -15.72 19.67
CA PRO A 335 -20.92 -14.76 20.25
C PRO A 335 -22.30 -14.99 19.62
N LEU A 336 -23.30 -15.25 20.46
CA LEU A 336 -24.71 -15.12 20.08
C LEU A 336 -25.14 -13.66 20.21
#